data_AF-A0A653DM06-F1
#
_entry.id   AF-A0A653DM06-F1
#
_cell.length_a   1.000
_cell.length_b   1.000
_cell.length_c   1.000
_cell.angle_alpha   90.00
_cell.angle_beta   90.00
_cell.angle_gamma   90.00
#
_symmetry.space_group_name_H-M   'P 1'
#
loop_
_entity.id
_entity.type
_entity.pdbx_description
1 polymer ?
#
loop_
_entity_poly.entity_id
_entity_poly.type
_entity_poly.pdbx_seq_one_letter_code
_entity_poly.pdbx_strand_id
1 'polypeptide(L)'
;MFQLICTIKSTHKKRTIPVIVRLTDINDNAPQFINTPYETTISELTPVGTTVFQNVAAKDKDTGVNGLVEYSIVPGANLPDDDNSIGRRMHSEDGYGYFAINLPHQGQITVNRTLDFEKTQRYYVTIVATV
;
A
#
# COMPACT_ATOMS: atom_id res chain seq x y z
N MET A 1 7.45 -23.96 16.18
CA MET A 1 7.56 -24.03 17.66
C MET A 1 8.89 -24.71 17.97
N PHE A 2 9.84 -24.02 18.58
CA PHE A 2 11.14 -24.58 18.96
C PHE A 2 11.29 -24.54 20.48
N GLN A 3 11.83 -25.61 21.08
CA GLN A 3 12.12 -25.68 22.51
C GLN A 3 13.64 -25.82 22.69
N LEU A 4 14.26 -24.83 23.34
CA LEU A 4 15.63 -24.96 23.81
C LEU A 4 15.64 -25.60 25.20
N ILE A 5 16.44 -26.65 25.38
CA ILE A 5 16.69 -27.29 26.66
C ILE A 5 18.09 -26.92 27.12
N CYS A 6 18.19 -26.01 28.09
CA CYS A 6 19.46 -25.70 28.75
C CYS A 6 19.66 -26.67 29.93
N THR A 7 20.75 -27.45 29.91
CA THR A 7 21.12 -28.35 31.01
C THR A 7 22.28 -27.72 31.80
N ILE A 8 22.02 -27.29 33.03
CA ILE A 8 23.10 -26.92 33.96
C ILE A 8 23.66 -28.22 34.56
N LYS A 9 24.94 -28.52 34.32
CA LYS A 9 25.64 -29.62 34.99
C LYS A 9 26.32 -29.07 36.26
N SER A 10 25.71 -29.30 37.41
CA SER A 10 26.43 -29.31 38.69
C SER A 10 26.38 -30.72 39.27
N THR A 11 27.43 -31.11 39.97
CA THR A 11 28.00 -32.45 40.03
C THR A 11 27.07 -33.59 40.45
N HIS A 12 25.87 -33.34 41.01
CA HIS A 12 24.92 -34.42 41.33
C HIS A 12 23.42 -34.14 41.11
N LYS A 13 23.00 -33.06 40.43
CA LYS A 13 21.57 -32.84 40.09
C LYS A 13 21.40 -32.21 38.71
N LYS A 14 20.61 -32.85 37.84
CA LYS A 14 20.14 -32.28 36.56
C LYS A 14 18.77 -31.66 36.77
N ARG A 15 18.58 -30.41 36.36
CA ARG A 15 17.27 -29.76 36.32
C ARG A 15 17.01 -29.25 34.91
N THR A 16 15.91 -29.68 34.31
CA THR A 16 15.43 -29.18 33.02
C THR A 16 14.36 -28.15 33.27
N ILE A 17 14.51 -26.95 32.70
CA ILE A 17 13.51 -25.88 32.77
C ILE A 17 13.02 -25.62 31.34
N PRO A 18 11.71 -25.70 31.06
CA PRO A 18 11.18 -25.32 29.77
C PRO A 18 11.31 -23.80 29.58
N VAL A 19 11.91 -23.39 28.46
CA VAL A 19 11.97 -21.99 28.04
C VAL A 19 11.13 -21.84 26.78
N ILE A 20 10.26 -20.83 26.76
CA ILE A 20 9.49 -20.45 25.57
C ILE A 20 10.25 -19.36 24.87
N VAL A 21 10.83 -19.67 23.71
CA VAL A 21 11.47 -18.69 22.83
C VAL A 21 10.46 -18.32 21.75
N ARG A 22 10.07 -17.04 21.71
CA ARG A 22 9.26 -16.47 20.63
C ARG A 22 10.20 -15.76 19.67
N LEU A 23 10.25 -16.22 18.43
CA LEU A 23 10.95 -15.50 17.36
C LEU A 23 10.08 -14.31 16.96
N THR A 24 10.65 -13.11 16.99
CA THR A 24 10.04 -11.91 16.42
C THR A 24 10.49 -11.79 14.98
N ASP A 25 9.55 -11.54 14.09
CA ASP A 25 9.82 -11.30 12.68
C ASP A 25 10.62 -10.01 12.50
N ILE A 26 11.56 -10.00 11.56
CA ILE A 26 12.23 -8.78 11.10
C ILE A 26 11.48 -8.36 9.85
N ASN A 27 11.14 -7.08 9.73
CA ASN A 27 10.49 -6.54 8.54
C ASN A 27 11.49 -6.52 7.37
N ASP A 28 11.56 -7.64 6.64
CA ASP A 28 12.48 -7.85 5.52
C ASP A 28 11.77 -8.08 4.19
N ASN A 29 10.44 -8.12 4.20
CA ASN A 29 9.61 -8.13 3.00
C ASN A 29 8.96 -6.76 2.83
N ALA A 30 8.92 -6.28 1.59
CA ALA A 30 8.18 -5.06 1.25
C ALA A 30 6.78 -5.42 0.73
N PRO A 31 5.75 -4.60 0.99
CA PRO A 31 4.41 -4.86 0.48
C PRO A 31 4.39 -4.88 -1.05
N GLN A 32 3.69 -5.87 -1.62
CA GLN A 32 3.54 -6.01 -3.07
C GLN A 32 2.09 -5.78 -3.49
N PHE A 33 1.83 -4.79 -4.33
CA PHE A 33 0.51 -4.57 -4.92
C PHE A 33 0.07 -5.80 -5.73
N ILE A 34 -1.19 -6.18 -5.56
CA ILE A 34 -1.86 -7.24 -6.32
C ILE A 34 -2.87 -6.62 -7.28
N ASN A 35 -3.33 -7.37 -8.29
CA ASN A 35 -4.36 -6.93 -9.26
C ASN A 35 -4.02 -5.66 -10.06
N THR A 36 -2.73 -5.42 -10.31
CA THR A 36 -2.27 -4.34 -11.20
C THR A 36 -2.51 -4.69 -12.68
N PRO A 37 -2.78 -3.70 -13.56
CA PRO A 37 -2.84 -2.26 -13.30
C PRO A 37 -4.19 -1.81 -12.71
N TYR A 38 -4.15 -0.72 -11.93
CA TYR A 38 -5.34 -0.04 -11.42
C TYR A 38 -5.73 1.10 -12.35
N GLU A 39 -6.78 0.90 -13.14
CA GLU A 39 -7.29 1.90 -14.08
C GLU A 39 -8.81 1.95 -14.04
N THR A 40 -9.38 3.15 -14.15
CA THR A 40 -10.82 3.35 -14.25
C THR A 40 -11.15 4.69 -14.91
N THR A 41 -12.38 4.82 -15.38
CA THR A 41 -12.93 6.08 -15.89
C THR A 41 -14.02 6.58 -14.95
N ILE A 42 -14.00 7.89 -14.69
CA ILE A 42 -14.99 8.56 -13.85
C ILE A 42 -15.48 9.82 -14.55
N SER A 43 -16.72 10.22 -14.27
CA SER A 43 -17.27 11.47 -14.80
C SER A 43 -16.65 12.67 -14.08
N GLU A 44 -16.43 13.78 -14.78
CA GLU A 44 -16.06 15.05 -14.12
C GLU A 44 -17.12 15.54 -13.11
N LEU A 45 -18.38 15.13 -13.33
CA LEU A 45 -19.50 15.43 -12.44
C LEU A 45 -19.51 14.57 -11.17
N THR A 46 -18.51 13.71 -10.99
CA THR A 46 -18.38 12.85 -9.80
C THR A 46 -18.22 13.73 -8.55
N PRO A 47 -19.12 13.61 -7.56
CA PRO A 47 -19.03 14.40 -6.34
C PRO A 47 -17.74 14.11 -5.55
N VAL A 48 -17.26 15.12 -4.83
CA VAL A 48 -16.21 14.95 -3.83
C VAL A 48 -16.70 13.98 -2.74
N GLY A 49 -15.83 13.05 -2.34
CA GLY A 49 -16.10 11.97 -1.41
C GLY A 49 -16.52 10.65 -2.07
N THR A 50 -16.83 10.64 -3.38
CA THR A 50 -17.19 9.40 -4.07
C THR A 50 -16.00 8.43 -4.11
N THR A 51 -16.26 7.17 -3.78
CA THR A 51 -15.29 6.07 -3.90
C THR A 51 -15.06 5.70 -5.36
N VAL A 52 -13.80 5.77 -5.79
CA VAL A 52 -13.32 5.40 -7.13
C VAL A 52 -12.80 3.97 -7.14
N PHE A 53 -12.02 3.60 -6.12
CA PHE A 53 -11.58 2.22 -5.90
C PHE A 53 -12.01 1.77 -4.50
N GLN A 54 -12.65 0.61 -4.43
CA GLN A 54 -13.11 0.00 -3.17
C GLN A 54 -11.97 -0.69 -2.42
N ASN A 55 -11.01 -1.30 -3.13
CA ASN A 55 -10.00 -2.17 -2.52
C ASN A 55 -8.72 -2.21 -3.37
N VAL A 56 -7.89 -1.17 -3.26
CA VAL A 56 -6.49 -1.28 -3.68
C VAL A 56 -5.75 -2.11 -2.65
N ALA A 57 -5.12 -3.19 -3.09
CA ALA A 57 -4.51 -4.16 -2.19
C ALA A 57 -3.03 -4.35 -2.51
N ALA A 58 -2.21 -4.31 -1.47
CA ALA A 58 -0.87 -4.84 -1.41
C ALA A 58 -0.78 -5.88 -0.30
N LYS A 59 0.11 -6.85 -0.50
CA LYS A 59 0.33 -7.94 0.44
C LYS A 59 1.79 -7.95 0.87
N ASP A 60 1.99 -7.93 2.17
CA ASP A 60 3.26 -8.25 2.79
C ASP A 60 3.29 -9.73 3.22
N LYS A 61 4.48 -10.34 3.24
CA LYS A 61 4.67 -11.74 3.66
C LYS A 61 4.99 -11.85 5.15
N ASP A 62 5.31 -10.74 5.80
CA ASP A 62 5.66 -10.69 7.20
C ASP A 62 4.44 -10.91 8.10
N THR A 63 4.71 -11.28 9.35
CA THR A 63 3.71 -11.72 10.31
C THR A 63 3.36 -10.65 11.34
N GLY A 64 2.10 -10.64 11.78
CA GLY A 64 1.64 -9.70 12.80
C GLY A 64 1.63 -8.26 12.29
N VAL A 65 2.12 -7.32 13.11
CA VAL A 65 2.14 -5.89 12.76
C VAL A 65 3.04 -5.58 11.57
N ASN A 66 4.12 -6.34 11.37
CA ASN A 66 5.03 -6.17 10.24
C ASN A 66 4.38 -6.54 8.89
N GLY A 67 3.23 -7.20 8.91
CA GLY A 67 2.43 -7.49 7.72
C GLY A 67 1.22 -6.58 7.53
N LEU A 68 0.99 -5.61 8.44
CA LEU A 68 -0.15 -4.71 8.38
C LEU A 68 0.15 -3.55 7.44
N VAL A 69 -0.33 -3.67 6.20
CA VAL A 69 -0.10 -2.65 5.18
C VAL A 69 -0.91 -1.38 5.46
N GLU A 70 -0.23 -0.24 5.31
CA GLU A 70 -0.79 1.10 5.26
C GLU A 70 -0.59 1.70 3.87
N TYR A 71 -1.64 2.30 3.31
CA TYR A 71 -1.61 2.97 2.01
C TYR A 71 -1.62 4.49 2.19
N SER A 72 -0.79 5.17 1.38
CA SER A 72 -0.78 6.63 1.27
C SER A 72 -0.67 7.05 -0.19
N ILE A 73 -1.24 8.21 -0.51
CA ILE A 73 -1.03 8.88 -1.80
C ILE A 73 0.12 9.87 -1.62
N VAL A 74 1.08 9.85 -2.55
CA VAL A 74 2.26 10.72 -2.54
C VAL A 74 2.36 11.49 -3.86
N PRO A 75 3.04 12.66 -3.89
CA PRO A 75 3.28 13.37 -5.14
C PRO A 75 3.98 12.47 -6.16
N GLY A 76 3.51 12.50 -7.40
CA GLY A 76 4.06 11.72 -8.50
C GLY A 76 5.46 12.21 -8.85
N ALA A 77 6.47 11.33 -8.73
CA ALA A 77 7.85 11.70 -9.05
C ALA A 77 8.12 11.82 -10.56
N ASN A 78 7.38 11.07 -11.40
CA ASN A 78 7.44 11.13 -12.86
C ASN A 78 6.07 10.72 -13.44
N LEU A 79 5.39 11.62 -14.14
CA LEU A 79 4.20 11.26 -14.93
C LEU A 79 4.67 10.51 -16.20
N PRO A 80 3.97 9.46 -16.65
CA PRO A 80 4.25 8.87 -17.96
C PRO A 80 4.16 9.95 -19.04
N ASP A 81 5.16 10.02 -19.91
CA ASP A 81 5.12 10.90 -21.08
C ASP A 81 3.82 10.63 -21.85
N ASP A 82 3.04 11.68 -22.14
CA ASP A 82 1.86 11.52 -22.97
C ASP A 82 2.31 11.04 -24.36
N ASP A 83 1.76 9.91 -24.83
CA ASP A 83 2.05 9.44 -26.18
C ASP A 83 1.49 10.45 -27.20
N ASN A 84 2.34 11.38 -27.63
CA ASN A 84 2.03 12.44 -28.59
C ASN A 84 2.00 11.94 -30.06
N SER A 85 1.84 10.64 -30.30
CA SER A 85 1.92 10.07 -31.64
C SER A 85 0.74 10.42 -32.56
N ILE A 86 -0.33 11.06 -32.06
CA ILE A 86 -1.52 11.43 -32.85
C ILE A 86 -2.07 12.84 -32.54
N GLY A 87 -1.19 13.83 -32.29
CA GLY A 87 -1.54 15.26 -32.38
C GLY A 87 -2.60 15.81 -31.40
N ARG A 88 -3.11 14.99 -30.47
CA ARG A 88 -3.89 15.44 -29.31
C ARG A 88 -3.02 15.29 -28.09
N ARG A 89 -2.47 16.41 -27.61
CA ARG A 89 -1.83 16.46 -26.29
C ARG A 89 -2.91 16.23 -25.26
N MET A 90 -2.94 15.03 -24.69
CA MET A 90 -3.87 14.72 -23.61
C MET A 90 -3.29 15.35 -22.36
N HIS A 91 -3.99 16.32 -21.78
CA HIS A 91 -3.52 16.95 -20.55
C HIS A 91 -3.58 15.92 -19.42
N SER A 92 -2.39 15.50 -18.96
CA SER A 92 -2.22 14.64 -17.81
C SER A 92 -1.68 15.43 -16.62
N GLU A 93 -2.13 15.07 -15.43
CA GLU A 93 -1.73 15.74 -14.20
C GLU A 93 -1.46 14.72 -13.09
N ASP A 94 -0.66 15.14 -12.11
CA ASP A 94 -0.51 14.43 -10.86
C ASP A 94 -1.84 14.46 -10.08
N GLY A 95 -2.37 13.29 -9.77
CA GLY A 95 -3.58 13.13 -8.98
C GLY A 95 -3.40 13.43 -7.49
N TYR A 96 -2.18 13.79 -7.04
CA TYR A 96 -1.93 14.20 -5.66
C TYR A 96 -2.86 15.35 -5.23
N GLY A 97 -3.62 15.13 -4.15
CA GLY A 97 -4.60 16.07 -3.63
C GLY A 97 -5.96 16.05 -4.32
N TYR A 98 -6.07 15.53 -5.56
CA TYR A 98 -7.36 15.27 -6.22
C TYR A 98 -8.02 13.99 -5.73
N PHE A 99 -7.24 13.04 -5.24
CA PHE A 99 -7.70 11.79 -4.66
C PHE A 99 -7.19 11.63 -3.22
N ALA A 100 -7.91 10.85 -2.43
CA ALA A 100 -7.58 10.59 -1.03
C ALA A 100 -7.81 9.12 -0.65
N ILE A 101 -6.95 8.63 0.26
CA ILE A 101 -7.15 7.40 1.01
C ILE A 101 -7.50 7.81 2.45
N ASN A 102 -8.78 7.74 2.79
CA ASN A 102 -9.26 8.19 4.11
C ASN A 102 -9.04 7.14 5.20
N LEU A 103 -8.97 5.85 4.81
CA LEU A 103 -8.81 4.71 5.70
C LEU A 103 -7.58 3.91 5.22
N PRO A 104 -6.39 4.14 5.80
CA PRO A 104 -5.11 3.68 5.28
C PRO A 104 -4.96 2.16 5.24
N HIS A 105 -5.80 1.39 5.93
CA HIS A 105 -5.77 -0.08 5.89
C HIS A 105 -6.82 -0.71 4.95
N GLN A 106 -7.69 0.10 4.34
CA GLN A 106 -8.79 -0.42 3.51
C GLN A 106 -8.54 -0.29 2.01
N GLY A 107 -7.51 0.47 1.60
CA GLY A 107 -7.21 0.67 0.18
C GLY A 107 -8.32 1.39 -0.58
N GLN A 108 -9.21 2.10 0.13
CA GLN A 108 -10.31 2.84 -0.48
C GLN A 108 -9.79 4.18 -1.01
N ILE A 109 -9.98 4.43 -2.30
CA ILE A 109 -9.62 5.70 -2.95
C ILE A 109 -10.90 6.48 -3.22
N THR A 110 -10.90 7.75 -2.85
CA THR A 110 -12.03 8.67 -3.03
C THR A 110 -11.61 9.91 -3.80
N VAL A 111 -12.58 10.53 -4.48
CA VAL A 111 -12.42 11.88 -5.05
C VAL A 111 -12.31 12.88 -3.90
N ASN A 112 -11.29 13.73 -3.91
CA ASN A 112 -11.04 14.73 -2.88
C ASN A 112 -11.23 16.17 -3.39
N ARG A 113 -11.23 16.37 -4.70
CA ARG A 113 -11.46 17.68 -5.35
C ARG A 113 -12.32 17.52 -6.59
N THR A 114 -12.95 18.62 -7.01
CA THR A 114 -13.71 18.68 -8.26
C THR A 114 -12.79 18.40 -9.45
N LEU A 115 -13.31 17.63 -10.40
CA LEU A 115 -12.62 17.27 -11.64
C LEU A 115 -13.16 18.14 -12.78
N ASP A 116 -12.33 18.36 -13.79
CA ASP A 116 -12.64 19.23 -14.93
C ASP A 116 -11.97 18.61 -16.16
N PHE A 117 -12.78 18.00 -17.04
CA PHE A 117 -12.28 17.23 -18.17
C PHE A 117 -11.64 18.11 -19.24
N GLU A 118 -12.11 19.36 -19.40
CA GLU A 118 -11.51 20.32 -20.31
C GLU A 118 -10.09 20.71 -19.89
N LYS A 119 -9.80 20.69 -18.58
CA LYS A 119 -8.46 20.97 -18.05
C LYS A 119 -7.56 19.75 -18.05
N THR A 120 -8.03 18.64 -17.48
CA THR A 120 -7.21 17.45 -17.22
C THR A 120 -8.02 16.20 -17.55
N GLN A 121 -7.57 15.49 -18.58
CA GLN A 121 -8.26 14.30 -19.10
C GLN A 121 -7.77 13.01 -18.45
N ARG A 122 -6.58 13.04 -17.83
CA ARG A 122 -6.00 11.88 -17.18
C ARG A 122 -5.25 12.28 -15.91
N TYR A 123 -5.55 11.61 -14.82
CA TYR A 123 -4.80 11.73 -13.57
C TYR A 123 -3.96 10.47 -13.35
N TYR A 124 -2.71 10.66 -12.96
CA TYR A 124 -1.87 9.56 -12.47
C TYR A 124 -1.71 9.71 -10.96
N VAL A 125 -2.07 8.67 -10.22
CA VAL A 125 -1.99 8.66 -8.76
C VAL A 125 -0.87 7.72 -8.34
N THR A 126 0.11 8.24 -7.62
CA THR A 126 1.17 7.42 -7.02
C THR A 126 0.75 7.00 -5.62
N ILE A 127 0.65 5.69 -5.41
CA ILE A 127 0.27 5.09 -4.12
C ILE A 127 1.49 4.35 -3.56
N VAL A 128 1.80 4.59 -2.30
CA VAL A 128 2.84 3.89 -1.56
C VAL A 128 2.17 3.00 -0.52
N ALA A 129 2.66 1.76 -0.42
CA ALA A 129 2.30 0.81 0.61
C ALA A 129 3.49 0.59 1.56
N THR A 130 3.27 0.73 2.87
CA THR A 130 4.27 0.54 3.92
C THR A 130 3.72 -0.36 5.03
N VAL A 131 4.62 -0.82 5.90
CA VAL A 131 4.37 -1.68 7.08
C VAL A 131 5.06 -1.08 8.29
#